data_AF-A0A0D1YFJ7-F1
#
_entry.id   AF-A0A0D1YFJ7-F1
#
_cell.length_a   1.000
_cell.length_b   1.000
_cell.length_c   1.000
_cell.angle_alpha   90.00
_cell.angle_beta   90.00
_cell.angle_gamma   90.00
#
_symmetry.space_group_name_H-M   'P 1'
#
loop_
_entity.id
_entity.type
_entity.pdbx_description
1 polymer ?
#
loop_
_entity_poly.entity_id
_entity_poly.type
_entity_poly.pdbx_seq_one_letter_code
_entity_poly.pdbx_strand_id
1 'polypeptide(L)'
;MKKVATAFLAISLLATTPVFAAEQESNPIQQEEGMIEQGENQELTVDEIMAQQGMKSALESFYDKFPQTKTYEISGSKIKKIENDKEKNVIQLFLESDEKKSFVLEFDIETEKITEYTQAVSNIPKSELPGKVQASLDKVYSLSPEVKDLKLYDSVMYFSTIKGEEELKKYRFSFNESGKMAEGKTTDKELSITFDETGKTLHFDFEKLPLVNLEGNTKEEKAQDLLKRLYGEEANEYKIKKVNELPKDDPNYKDHKDFIRGTIVFMPISSEKNPILVGFNIKNELTMSQETTRDFLEDFGLL
;
A
#
# COMPACT_ATOMS: atom_id res chain seq x y z
N MET A 1 -20.56 -28.11 -68.56
CA MET A 1 -20.98 -29.44 -68.03
C MET A 1 -19.77 -30.13 -67.43
N LYS A 2 -19.95 -30.65 -66.21
CA LYS A 2 -19.18 -31.69 -65.52
C LYS A 2 -17.76 -31.38 -65.00
N LYS A 3 -17.71 -31.43 -63.67
CA LYS A 3 -16.57 -31.53 -62.75
C LYS A 3 -15.75 -32.79 -63.02
N VAL A 4 -14.43 -32.66 -62.93
CA VAL A 4 -13.39 -33.67 -62.70
C VAL A 4 -12.28 -32.86 -61.99
N ALA A 5 -11.53 -33.29 -60.99
CA ALA A 5 -11.15 -34.60 -60.52
C ALA A 5 -10.80 -34.53 -59.03
N THR A 6 -11.01 -35.64 -58.33
CA THR A 6 -10.30 -35.97 -57.09
C THR A 6 -8.84 -36.28 -57.41
N ALA A 7 -7.90 -35.77 -56.62
CA ALA A 7 -6.56 -36.35 -56.52
C ALA A 7 -6.06 -36.23 -55.07
N PHE A 8 -5.78 -37.40 -54.49
CA PHE A 8 -4.93 -37.57 -53.33
C PHE A 8 -3.50 -37.11 -53.67
N LEU A 9 -2.81 -36.46 -52.73
CA LEU A 9 -1.35 -36.51 -52.70
C LEU A 9 -0.85 -36.62 -51.27
N ALA A 10 -0.07 -37.68 -51.07
CA ALA A 10 0.57 -38.06 -49.83
C ALA A 10 1.85 -37.24 -49.59
N ILE A 11 2.00 -36.84 -48.34
CA ILE A 11 3.19 -36.89 -47.48
C ILE A 11 4.50 -36.32 -48.06
N SER A 12 5.00 -35.27 -47.41
CA SER A 12 6.43 -35.19 -47.09
C SER A 12 6.61 -34.67 -45.66
N LEU A 13 7.16 -35.54 -44.80
CA LEU A 13 7.67 -35.21 -43.48
C LEU A 13 8.96 -34.40 -43.63
N LEU A 14 9.08 -33.29 -42.91
CA LEU A 14 10.34 -32.87 -42.30
C LEU A 14 10.06 -32.41 -40.87
N ALA A 15 10.79 -33.03 -39.94
CA ALA A 15 10.65 -32.93 -38.51
C ALA A 15 11.27 -31.65 -37.95
N THR A 16 10.66 -31.07 -36.92
CA THR A 16 11.36 -30.47 -35.77
C THR A 16 10.47 -30.55 -34.52
N THR A 17 11.16 -30.64 -33.39
CA THR A 17 10.81 -31.07 -32.03
C THR A 17 9.81 -30.19 -31.25
N PRO A 18 9.25 -30.71 -30.13
CA PRO A 18 8.16 -30.07 -29.40
C PRO A 18 8.67 -28.88 -28.59
N VAL A 19 8.05 -27.72 -28.74
CA VAL A 19 8.21 -26.61 -27.80
C VAL A 19 7.07 -26.72 -26.80
N PHE A 20 7.47 -26.97 -25.55
CA PHE A 20 6.63 -26.96 -24.37
C PHE A 20 5.75 -25.71 -24.34
N ALA A 21 4.44 -25.92 -24.21
CA ALA A 21 3.54 -24.89 -23.72
C ALA A 21 3.87 -24.67 -22.24
N ALA A 22 4.63 -23.62 -21.95
CA ALA A 22 4.60 -23.00 -20.64
C ALA A 22 3.38 -22.09 -20.62
N GLU A 23 2.34 -22.51 -19.90
CA GLU A 23 1.30 -21.62 -19.42
C GLU A 23 1.98 -20.55 -18.56
N GLN A 24 2.07 -19.32 -19.07
CA GLN A 24 2.34 -18.16 -18.21
C GLN A 24 1.02 -17.79 -17.55
N GLU A 25 0.84 -18.24 -16.30
CA GLU A 25 -0.12 -17.65 -15.39
C GLU A 25 0.19 -16.16 -15.24
N SER A 26 -0.81 -15.33 -15.52
CA SER A 26 -0.75 -13.88 -15.35
C SER A 26 -1.14 -13.56 -13.92
N ASN A 27 -0.17 -13.24 -13.07
CA ASN A 27 -0.44 -12.73 -11.74
C ASN A 27 -1.00 -11.31 -11.83
N PRO A 28 -2.18 -11.02 -11.25
CA PRO A 28 -2.66 -9.65 -11.09
C PRO A 28 -1.83 -8.92 -10.03
N ILE A 29 -1.45 -7.69 -10.37
CA ILE A 29 -0.62 -6.77 -9.57
C ILE A 29 -1.35 -6.45 -8.25
N GLN A 30 -0.85 -6.98 -7.13
CA GLN A 30 -1.16 -6.49 -5.79
C GLN A 30 -0.09 -5.45 -5.42
N GLN A 31 -0.54 -4.29 -4.95
CA GLN A 31 0.34 -3.28 -4.34
C GLN A 31 0.87 -3.84 -3.01
N GLU A 32 2.10 -4.34 -2.99
CA GLU A 32 2.82 -4.63 -1.76
C GLU A 32 3.49 -3.34 -1.25
N GLU A 33 2.81 -2.62 -0.36
CA GLU A 33 3.51 -1.85 0.64
C GLU A 33 4.09 -2.84 1.66
N GLY A 34 5.35 -3.24 1.47
CA GLY A 34 6.16 -3.94 2.48
C GLY A 34 5.53 -5.21 3.09
N MET A 35 4.82 -6.01 2.29
CA MET A 35 4.47 -7.36 2.71
C MET A 35 5.61 -8.29 2.29
N ILE A 36 6.40 -8.68 3.26
CA ILE A 36 7.44 -9.72 3.13
C ILE A 36 6.72 -10.98 2.66
N GLU A 37 7.16 -11.61 1.56
CA GLU A 37 6.62 -12.88 1.07
C GLU A 37 6.48 -13.88 2.23
N GLN A 38 5.26 -14.04 2.74
CA GLN A 38 4.95 -14.93 3.85
C GLN A 38 4.83 -16.35 3.28
N GLY A 39 5.93 -17.11 3.32
CA GLY A 39 5.86 -18.56 3.29
C GLY A 39 4.95 -19.06 4.44
N GLU A 40 4.21 -20.15 4.21
CA GLU A 40 3.18 -20.73 5.11
C GLU A 40 3.33 -20.30 6.59
N ASN A 41 2.52 -19.33 7.01
CA ASN A 41 2.47 -18.88 8.39
C ASN A 41 1.91 -20.02 9.26
N GLN A 42 2.71 -20.52 10.19
CA GLN A 42 2.24 -21.49 11.17
C GLN A 42 1.64 -20.73 12.36
N GLU A 43 0.31 -20.75 12.50
CA GLU A 43 -0.36 -20.25 13.70
C GLU A 43 0.10 -21.03 14.95
N LEU A 44 0.24 -20.32 16.06
CA LEU A 44 0.65 -20.87 17.34
C LEU A 44 -0.47 -20.72 18.36
N THR A 45 -0.66 -21.76 19.17
CA THR A 45 -1.49 -21.65 20.38
C THR A 45 -0.82 -20.77 21.43
N VAL A 46 -1.60 -20.22 22.35
CA VAL A 46 -1.08 -19.42 23.48
C VAL A 46 -0.04 -20.21 24.29
N ASP A 47 -0.27 -21.50 24.51
CA ASP A 47 0.68 -22.35 25.23
C ASP A 47 2.00 -22.49 24.47
N GLU A 48 1.96 -22.66 23.15
CA GLU A 48 3.17 -22.72 22.32
C GLU A 48 3.93 -21.39 22.28
N ILE A 49 3.21 -20.25 22.28
CA ILE A 49 3.80 -18.92 22.40
C ILE A 49 4.49 -18.78 23.77
N MET A 50 3.79 -19.08 24.85
CA MET A 50 4.31 -18.92 26.21
C MET A 50 5.41 -19.92 26.57
N ALA A 51 5.49 -21.05 25.86
CA ALA A 51 6.57 -22.02 25.98
C ALA A 51 7.88 -21.58 25.32
N GLN A 52 7.87 -20.53 24.49
CA GLN A 52 9.09 -20.03 23.86
C GLN A 52 10.02 -19.44 24.91
N GLN A 53 11.30 -19.80 24.80
CA GLN A 53 12.32 -19.30 25.70
C GLN A 53 12.38 -17.76 25.63
N GLY A 54 12.43 -17.11 26.79
CA GLY A 54 12.48 -15.64 26.89
C GLY A 54 11.16 -14.91 26.66
N MET A 55 10.13 -15.54 26.06
CA MET A 55 8.86 -14.89 25.71
C MET A 55 8.19 -14.20 26.90
N LYS A 56 8.07 -14.90 28.03
CA LYS A 56 7.46 -14.33 29.24
C LYS A 56 8.19 -13.07 29.72
N SER A 57 9.52 -13.07 29.68
CA SER A 57 10.32 -11.90 30.09
C SER A 57 10.18 -10.74 29.10
N ALA A 58 10.14 -11.05 27.80
CA ALA A 58 9.94 -10.06 26.75
C ALA A 58 8.55 -9.40 26.86
N LEU A 59 7.50 -10.20 27.06
CA LEU A 59 6.15 -9.70 27.27
C LEU A 59 6.03 -8.86 28.55
N GLU A 60 6.60 -9.27 29.68
CA GLU A 60 6.59 -8.43 30.89
C GLU A 60 7.30 -7.09 30.66
N SER A 61 8.43 -7.09 29.95
CA SER A 61 9.12 -5.84 29.58
C SER A 61 8.27 -4.94 28.68
N PHE A 62 7.48 -5.55 27.79
CA PHE A 62 6.53 -4.82 26.95
C PHE A 62 5.36 -4.28 27.77
N TYR A 63 4.83 -5.07 28.70
CA TYR A 63 3.75 -4.67 29.59
C TYR A 63 4.16 -3.56 30.55
N ASP A 64 5.43 -3.46 30.95
CA ASP A 64 5.90 -2.31 31.74
C ASP A 64 5.75 -0.98 30.97
N LYS A 65 5.91 -1.02 29.64
CA LYS A 65 5.68 0.14 28.76
C LYS A 65 4.20 0.37 28.47
N PHE A 66 3.43 -0.70 28.32
CA PHE A 66 2.00 -0.65 28.00
C PHE A 66 1.18 -1.52 28.96
N PRO A 67 0.99 -1.11 30.24
CA PRO A 67 0.39 -1.98 31.26
C PRO A 67 -1.00 -2.52 30.93
N GLN A 68 -1.77 -1.77 30.14
CA GLN A 68 -3.12 -2.17 29.71
C GLN A 68 -3.13 -3.44 28.85
N THR A 69 -2.05 -3.74 28.12
CA THR A 69 -2.01 -4.87 27.19
C THR A 69 -1.90 -6.22 27.89
N LYS A 70 -1.70 -6.25 29.22
CA LYS A 70 -1.83 -7.47 30.03
C LYS A 70 -3.20 -8.13 29.94
N THR A 71 -4.23 -7.35 29.58
CA THR A 71 -5.62 -7.82 29.47
C THR A 71 -6.02 -8.18 28.05
N TYR A 72 -5.13 -7.97 27.07
CA TYR A 72 -5.46 -8.15 25.65
C TYR A 72 -5.40 -9.63 25.30
N GLU A 73 -6.20 -10.03 24.32
CA GLU A 73 -6.08 -11.37 23.74
C GLU A 73 -4.76 -11.46 22.98
N ILE A 74 -4.04 -12.56 23.17
CA ILE A 74 -2.78 -12.84 22.48
C ILE A 74 -2.98 -13.97 21.47
N SER A 75 -2.62 -13.69 20.23
CA SER A 75 -2.45 -14.70 19.18
C SER A 75 -1.11 -14.49 18.49
N GLY A 76 -0.69 -15.42 17.65
CA GLY A 76 0.57 -15.27 16.96
C GLY A 76 0.86 -16.38 15.98
N SER A 77 1.86 -16.12 15.15
CA SER A 77 2.35 -17.06 14.14
C SER A 77 3.86 -17.02 14.08
N LYS A 78 4.44 -18.14 13.64
CA LYS A 78 5.84 -18.18 13.24
C LYS A 78 5.96 -17.69 11.80
N ILE A 79 6.82 -16.70 11.60
CA ILE A 79 7.07 -16.13 10.27
C ILE A 79 8.57 -16.23 9.94
N LYS A 80 8.85 -16.41 8.65
CA LYS A 80 10.21 -16.30 8.11
C LYS A 80 10.37 -14.92 7.51
N LYS A 81 11.38 -14.19 7.99
CA LYS A 81 11.74 -12.86 7.51
C LYS A 81 13.07 -12.97 6.77
N ILE A 82 13.20 -12.36 5.60
CA ILE A 82 14.49 -12.21 4.93
C ILE A 82 15.03 -10.83 5.30
N GLU A 83 16.15 -10.79 6.03
CA GLU A 83 16.80 -9.55 6.43
C GLU A 83 18.28 -9.61 6.03
N ASN A 84 18.74 -8.70 5.16
CA ASN A 84 20.11 -8.69 4.62
C ASN A 84 20.53 -10.04 4.02
N ASP A 85 19.69 -10.62 3.15
CA ASP A 85 19.87 -11.93 2.52
C ASP A 85 19.98 -13.12 3.51
N LYS A 86 19.57 -12.92 4.77
CA LYS A 86 19.52 -13.99 5.78
C LYS A 86 18.09 -14.27 6.20
N GLU A 87 17.74 -15.55 6.18
CA GLU A 87 16.50 -16.02 6.78
C GLU A 87 16.58 -15.90 8.30
N LYS A 88 15.62 -15.18 8.87
CA LYS A 88 15.41 -15.04 10.30
C LYS A 88 14.04 -15.61 10.65
N ASN A 89 14.01 -16.48 11.66
CA ASN A 89 12.74 -16.99 12.20
C ASN A 89 12.33 -16.07 13.35
N VAL A 90 11.17 -15.44 13.21
CA VAL A 90 10.58 -14.61 14.28
C VAL A 90 9.17 -15.09 14.59
N ILE A 91 8.67 -14.71 15.75
CA ILE A 91 7.28 -14.91 16.12
C ILE A 91 6.59 -13.57 16.06
N GLN A 92 5.58 -13.47 15.21
CA GLN A 92 4.70 -12.31 15.18
C GLN A 92 3.58 -12.53 16.19
N LEU A 93 3.40 -11.61 17.12
CA LEU A 93 2.35 -11.63 18.12
C LEU A 93 1.33 -10.54 17.81
N PHE A 94 0.06 -10.86 17.95
CA PHE A 94 -1.03 -9.92 17.89
C PHE A 94 -1.63 -9.80 19.28
N LEU A 95 -1.64 -8.58 19.80
CA LEU A 95 -2.33 -8.23 21.04
C LEU A 95 -3.54 -7.37 20.68
N GLU A 96 -4.74 -7.92 20.84
CA GLU A 96 -5.98 -7.25 20.46
C GLU A 96 -6.82 -6.89 21.68
N SER A 97 -7.40 -5.70 21.65
CA SER A 97 -8.45 -5.30 22.59
C SER A 97 -9.78 -5.26 21.88
N ASP A 98 -10.85 -5.55 22.61
CA ASP A 98 -12.22 -5.63 22.10
C ASP A 98 -12.76 -4.34 21.47
N GLU A 99 -12.08 -3.19 21.61
CA GLU A 99 -12.69 -1.89 21.30
C GLU A 99 -11.94 -1.03 20.29
N LYS A 100 -10.61 -0.83 20.41
CA LYS A 100 -9.93 0.25 19.66
C LYS A 100 -8.44 0.11 19.39
N LYS A 101 -7.73 -0.70 20.17
CA LYS A 101 -6.26 -0.70 20.14
C LYS A 101 -5.76 -2.10 19.92
N SER A 102 -4.80 -2.23 19.02
CA SER A 102 -4.07 -3.46 18.85
C SER A 102 -2.58 -3.18 18.76
N PHE A 103 -1.80 -4.23 19.02
CA PHE A 103 -0.36 -4.23 18.81
C PHE A 103 0.02 -5.45 18.00
N VAL A 104 0.90 -5.25 17.03
CA VAL A 104 1.67 -6.31 16.39
C VAL A 104 3.07 -6.24 16.96
N LEU A 105 3.58 -7.32 17.52
CA LEU A 105 4.93 -7.40 18.08
C LEU A 105 5.74 -8.40 17.28
N GLU A 106 7.02 -8.14 17.12
CA GLU A 106 7.96 -9.13 16.59
C GLU A 106 8.92 -9.58 17.67
N PHE A 107 8.82 -10.86 18.03
CA PHE A 107 9.73 -11.54 18.94
C PHE A 107 10.81 -12.27 18.16
N ASP A 108 12.05 -11.84 18.38
CA ASP A 108 13.25 -12.50 17.87
C ASP A 108 13.62 -13.66 18.79
N ILE A 109 13.53 -14.88 18.25
CA ILE A 109 13.78 -16.13 18.98
C ILE A 109 15.26 -16.24 19.38
N GLU A 110 16.19 -15.70 18.58
CA GLU A 110 17.63 -15.82 18.85
C GLU A 110 18.08 -14.86 19.95
N THR A 111 17.55 -13.63 19.92
CA THR A 111 17.90 -12.61 20.90
C THR A 111 16.98 -12.57 22.11
N GLU A 112 15.91 -13.36 22.09
CA GLU A 112 14.88 -13.48 23.12
C GLU A 112 14.22 -12.12 23.47
N LYS A 113 14.04 -11.27 22.46
CA LYS A 113 13.56 -9.89 22.64
C LYS A 113 12.49 -9.53 21.63
N ILE A 114 11.59 -8.65 22.05
CA ILE A 114 10.74 -7.92 21.12
C ILE A 114 11.59 -6.85 20.44
N THR A 115 11.82 -6.98 19.14
CA THR A 115 12.67 -6.08 18.36
C THR A 115 11.87 -4.99 17.68
N GLU A 116 10.60 -5.26 17.40
CA GLU A 116 9.70 -4.37 16.67
C GLU A 116 8.31 -4.43 17.29
N TYR A 117 7.60 -3.30 17.30
CA TYR A 117 6.16 -3.32 17.52
C TYR A 117 5.47 -2.21 16.74
N THR A 118 4.25 -2.50 16.29
CA THR A 118 3.34 -1.57 15.65
C THR A 118 2.08 -1.48 16.49
N GLN A 119 1.78 -0.30 17.00
CA GLN A 119 0.50 0.03 17.61
C GLN A 119 -0.46 0.52 16.54
N ALA A 120 -1.69 0.00 16.54
CA ALA A 120 -2.80 0.56 15.78
C ALA A 120 -3.88 1.07 16.75
N VAL A 121 -4.42 2.24 16.46
CA VAL A 121 -5.57 2.81 17.17
C VAL A 121 -6.65 3.16 16.15
N SER A 122 -7.76 2.44 16.19
CA SER A 122 -8.88 2.61 15.27
C SER A 122 -9.93 3.59 15.80
N ASN A 123 -10.76 4.11 14.88
CA ASN A 123 -11.87 5.02 15.15
C ASN A 123 -11.44 6.30 15.89
N ILE A 124 -10.38 6.94 15.40
CA ILE A 124 -9.85 8.16 16.01
C ILE A 124 -10.80 9.32 15.72
N PRO A 125 -11.36 9.95 16.76
CA PRO A 125 -12.25 11.07 16.54
C PRO A 125 -11.45 12.27 16.02
N LYS A 126 -12.09 13.08 15.16
CA LYS A 126 -11.51 14.30 14.60
C LYS A 126 -10.92 15.25 15.67
N SER A 127 -11.51 15.26 16.86
CA SER A 127 -11.05 16.05 18.02
C SER A 127 -9.69 15.63 18.58
N GLU A 128 -9.24 14.42 18.30
CA GLU A 128 -7.95 13.88 18.75
C GLU A 128 -6.84 13.99 17.70
N LEU A 129 -7.15 14.52 16.51
CA LEU A 129 -6.16 14.69 15.46
C LEU A 129 -5.18 15.81 15.76
N PRO A 130 -3.87 15.61 15.49
CA PRO A 130 -2.91 16.70 15.53
C PRO A 130 -3.32 17.84 14.60
N GLY A 131 -3.13 19.09 15.04
CA GLY A 131 -3.54 20.26 14.25
C GLY A 131 -2.93 20.31 12.84
N LYS A 132 -1.71 19.77 12.66
CA LYS A 132 -1.06 19.67 11.34
C LYS A 132 -1.74 18.64 10.42
N VAL A 133 -2.12 17.48 10.96
CA VAL A 133 -2.87 16.44 10.22
C VAL A 133 -4.23 16.99 9.80
N GLN A 134 -4.92 17.70 10.70
CA GLN A 134 -6.19 18.36 10.38
C GLN A 134 -6.02 19.41 9.26
N ALA A 135 -4.98 20.25 9.33
CA ALA A 135 -4.71 21.25 8.30
C ALA A 135 -4.42 20.61 6.93
N SER A 136 -3.74 19.46 6.89
CA SER A 136 -3.49 18.74 5.64
C SER A 136 -4.75 18.08 5.08
N LEU A 137 -5.63 17.55 5.94
CA LEU A 137 -6.94 17.08 5.51
C LEU A 137 -7.79 18.22 4.91
N ASP A 138 -7.72 19.41 5.49
CA ASP A 138 -8.42 20.59 4.94
C ASP A 138 -7.88 21.01 3.56
N LYS A 139 -6.57 20.82 3.28
CA LYS A 139 -6.01 21.01 1.93
C LYS A 139 -6.63 20.05 0.93
N VAL A 140 -6.80 18.78 1.30
CA VAL A 140 -7.40 17.75 0.42
C VAL A 140 -8.86 18.10 0.11
N TYR A 141 -9.61 18.57 1.10
CA TYR A 141 -10.97 19.09 0.87
C TYR A 141 -11.03 20.31 -0.05
N SER A 142 -9.93 21.05 -0.22
CA SER A 142 -9.84 22.15 -1.19
C SER A 142 -9.48 21.67 -2.61
N LEU A 143 -8.71 20.58 -2.70
CA LEU A 143 -8.38 19.90 -3.97
C LEU A 143 -9.59 19.16 -4.56
N SER A 144 -10.44 18.59 -3.71
CA SER A 144 -11.67 17.94 -4.15
C SER A 144 -12.81 18.26 -3.19
N PRO A 145 -13.61 19.33 -3.47
CA PRO A 145 -14.71 19.73 -2.61
C PRO A 145 -15.77 18.62 -2.41
N GLU A 146 -15.94 17.73 -3.38
CA GLU A 146 -16.86 16.58 -3.32
C GLU A 146 -16.52 15.64 -2.16
N VAL A 147 -15.26 15.61 -1.71
CA VAL A 147 -14.84 14.82 -0.55
C VAL A 147 -15.55 15.28 0.73
N LYS A 148 -15.95 16.56 0.82
CA LYS A 148 -16.68 17.08 1.98
C LYS A 148 -18.05 16.43 2.16
N ASP A 149 -18.62 15.88 1.08
CA ASP A 149 -19.91 15.20 1.10
C ASP A 149 -19.77 13.71 1.44
N LEU A 150 -18.54 13.17 1.45
CA LEU A 150 -18.27 11.80 1.87
C LEU A 150 -18.28 11.68 3.39
N LYS A 151 -18.61 10.49 3.86
CA LYS A 151 -18.63 10.12 5.27
C LYS A 151 -17.38 9.32 5.61
N LEU A 152 -16.71 9.72 6.69
CA LEU A 152 -15.63 8.95 7.30
C LEU A 152 -16.20 7.61 7.78
N TYR A 153 -15.62 6.51 7.32
CA TYR A 153 -16.00 5.16 7.77
C TYR A 153 -14.85 4.41 8.44
N ASP A 154 -13.59 4.81 8.19
CA ASP A 154 -12.43 4.27 8.88
C ASP A 154 -11.41 5.36 9.18
N SER A 155 -10.78 5.27 10.35
CA SER A 155 -9.72 6.17 10.79
C SER A 155 -8.77 5.43 11.72
N VAL A 156 -7.49 5.38 11.36
CA VAL A 156 -6.50 4.59 12.09
C VAL A 156 -5.23 5.41 12.28
N MET A 157 -4.66 5.39 13.48
CA MET A 157 -3.29 5.83 13.72
C MET A 157 -2.39 4.63 13.92
N TYR A 158 -1.28 4.62 13.19
CA TYR A 158 -0.22 3.67 13.33
C TYR A 158 0.98 4.34 13.99
N PHE A 159 1.61 3.62 14.91
CA PHE A 159 2.87 4.01 15.52
C PHE A 159 3.76 2.79 15.60
N SER A 160 4.96 2.89 15.04
CA SER A 160 5.90 1.77 14.99
C SER A 160 7.18 2.12 15.73
N THR A 161 7.77 1.11 16.37
CA THR A 161 9.14 1.13 16.84
C THR A 161 9.89 0.01 16.16
N ILE A 162 10.95 0.33 15.44
CA ILE A 162 11.79 -0.65 14.73
C ILE A 162 13.17 -0.60 15.36
N LYS A 163 13.64 -1.74 15.88
CA LYS A 163 14.96 -1.86 16.53
C LYS A 163 15.22 -0.83 17.65
N GLY A 164 14.15 -0.39 18.31
CA GLY A 164 14.21 0.57 19.40
C GLY A 164 14.15 2.04 18.97
N GLU A 165 14.05 2.33 17.68
CA GLU A 165 13.85 3.68 17.14
C GLU A 165 12.36 3.92 16.86
N GLU A 166 11.84 5.05 17.34
CA GLU A 166 10.44 5.45 17.13
C GLU A 166 10.26 6.05 15.74
N GLU A 167 9.33 5.50 14.96
CA GLU A 167 8.89 6.12 13.71
C GLU A 167 7.84 7.22 13.96
N LEU A 168 7.73 8.14 13.00
CA LEU A 168 6.65 9.11 12.97
C LEU A 168 5.30 8.39 12.92
N LYS A 169 4.33 8.86 13.70
CA LYS A 169 2.96 8.33 13.64
C LYS A 169 2.36 8.57 12.26
N LYS A 170 1.61 7.60 11.77
CA LYS A 170 0.87 7.70 10.50
C LYS A 170 -0.62 7.71 10.80
N TYR A 171 -1.38 8.53 10.08
CA TYR A 171 -2.83 8.68 10.23
C TYR A 171 -3.49 8.36 8.91
N ARG A 172 -4.23 7.26 8.87
CA ARG A 172 -5.02 6.83 7.72
C ARG A 172 -6.47 7.19 7.93
N PHE A 173 -7.12 7.68 6.88
CA PHE A 173 -8.55 7.98 6.85
C PHE A 173 -9.15 7.42 5.57
N SER A 174 -10.34 6.85 5.70
CA SER A 174 -11.12 6.40 4.57
C SER A 174 -12.54 6.94 4.61
N PHE A 175 -12.96 7.49 3.48
CA PHE A 175 -14.25 8.17 3.31
C PHE A 175 -14.99 7.57 2.12
N ASN A 176 -16.30 7.38 2.24
CA ASN A 176 -17.15 7.02 1.11
C ASN A 176 -18.57 7.59 1.27
N GLU A 177 -19.43 7.39 0.29
CA GLU A 177 -20.80 7.95 0.30
C GLU A 177 -21.68 7.35 1.42
N SER A 178 -21.49 6.05 1.70
CA SER A 178 -22.32 5.30 2.64
C SER A 178 -21.93 5.53 4.11
N GLY A 179 -20.66 5.84 4.38
CA GLY A 179 -20.06 5.86 5.72
C GLY A 179 -19.87 4.46 6.31
N LYS A 180 -19.79 3.42 5.47
CA LYS A 180 -19.61 2.03 5.90
C LYS A 180 -18.58 1.35 5.02
N MET A 181 -17.79 0.46 5.61
CA MET A 181 -16.99 -0.47 4.82
C MET A 181 -17.93 -1.37 4.03
N ALA A 182 -17.78 -1.39 2.72
CA ALA A 182 -18.61 -2.20 1.85
C ALA A 182 -17.88 -3.49 1.50
N GLU A 183 -18.59 -4.62 1.58
CA GLU A 183 -18.07 -5.91 1.13
C GLU A 183 -18.28 -6.05 -0.38
N GLY A 184 -17.19 -6.14 -1.15
CA GLY A 184 -17.21 -6.36 -2.60
C GLY A 184 -17.07 -5.08 -3.45
N LYS A 185 -17.23 -5.23 -4.78
CA LYS A 185 -17.10 -4.11 -5.74
C LYS A 185 -18.26 -3.13 -5.57
N THR A 186 -18.00 -1.94 -5.08
CA THR A 186 -18.99 -0.85 -5.00
C THR A 186 -18.93 0.04 -6.23
N THR A 187 -19.99 0.82 -6.46
CA THR A 187 -19.97 1.97 -7.37
C THR A 187 -19.66 3.28 -6.65
N ASP A 188 -19.45 3.20 -5.33
CA ASP A 188 -19.35 4.35 -4.46
C ASP A 188 -18.06 5.12 -4.74
N LYS A 189 -18.15 6.42 -4.54
CA LYS A 189 -17.00 7.32 -4.49
C LYS A 189 -16.22 7.06 -3.19
N GLU A 190 -14.91 6.85 -3.29
CA GLU A 190 -14.06 6.55 -2.13
C GLU A 190 -12.78 7.36 -2.14
N LEU A 191 -12.37 7.81 -0.96
CA LEU A 191 -11.06 8.43 -0.70
C LEU A 191 -10.39 7.67 0.43
N SER A 192 -9.17 7.17 0.17
CA SER A 192 -8.23 6.71 1.20
C SER A 192 -7.06 7.69 1.25
N ILE A 193 -6.65 8.11 2.43
CA ILE A 193 -5.53 9.05 2.59
C ILE A 193 -4.72 8.78 3.85
N THR A 194 -3.40 8.89 3.73
CA THR A 194 -2.44 8.68 4.81
C THR A 194 -1.54 9.91 4.96
N PHE A 195 -1.45 10.42 6.18
CA PHE A 195 -0.50 11.47 6.58
C PHE A 195 0.49 10.95 7.62
N ASP A 196 1.67 11.56 7.72
CA ASP A 196 2.48 11.46 8.94
C ASP A 196 2.06 12.49 10.00
N GLU A 197 2.63 12.42 11.19
CA GLU A 197 2.34 13.33 12.30
C GLU A 197 2.72 14.80 12.04
N THR A 198 3.60 15.03 11.07
CA THR A 198 3.94 16.39 10.62
C THR A 198 2.90 16.96 9.67
N GLY A 199 1.95 16.14 9.20
CA GLY A 199 0.94 16.48 8.21
C GLY A 199 1.42 16.28 6.77
N LYS A 200 2.58 15.67 6.54
CA LYS A 200 3.02 15.32 5.17
C LYS A 200 2.08 14.27 4.62
N THR A 201 1.63 14.44 3.38
CA THR A 201 0.80 13.44 2.70
C THR A 201 1.71 12.32 2.20
N LEU A 202 1.53 11.11 2.69
CA LEU A 202 2.32 9.94 2.28
C LEU A 202 1.66 9.21 1.11
N HIS A 203 0.33 9.10 1.17
CA HIS A 203 -0.45 8.41 0.15
C HIS A 203 -1.85 9.00 0.11
N PHE A 204 -2.44 9.07 -1.08
CA PHE A 204 -3.88 9.14 -1.22
C PHE A 204 -4.32 8.44 -2.49
N ASP A 205 -5.57 7.99 -2.47
CA ASP A 205 -6.22 7.35 -3.58
C ASP A 205 -7.69 7.76 -3.67
N PHE A 206 -8.13 8.04 -4.89
CA PHE A 206 -9.49 8.45 -5.21
C PHE A 206 -10.15 7.43 -6.14
N GLU A 207 -11.07 6.65 -5.58
CA GLU A 207 -11.94 5.81 -6.38
C GLU A 207 -13.12 6.61 -6.90
N LYS A 208 -13.22 6.70 -8.24
CA LYS A 208 -14.35 7.32 -8.95
C LYS A 208 -14.57 8.78 -8.57
N LEU A 209 -13.50 9.45 -8.12
CA LEU A 209 -13.45 10.84 -7.66
C LEU A 209 -12.25 11.56 -8.30
N PRO A 210 -12.36 12.13 -9.51
CA PRO A 210 -11.23 12.83 -10.07
C PRO A 210 -10.87 14.05 -9.23
N LEU A 211 -9.57 14.32 -9.08
CA LEU A 211 -9.12 15.61 -8.56
C LEU A 211 -9.51 16.73 -9.53
N VAL A 212 -10.25 17.72 -9.01
CA VAL A 212 -10.71 18.88 -9.77
C VAL A 212 -9.89 20.13 -9.42
N ASN A 213 -9.96 21.17 -10.25
CA ASN A 213 -9.35 22.48 -9.98
C ASN A 213 -7.80 22.51 -9.87
N LEU A 214 -7.10 21.58 -10.51
CA LEU A 214 -5.66 21.65 -10.69
C LEU A 214 -5.31 22.56 -11.87
N GLU A 215 -4.29 23.40 -11.69
CA GLU A 215 -3.74 24.26 -12.73
C GLU A 215 -2.94 23.45 -13.76
N GLY A 216 -3.00 23.86 -15.02
CA GLY A 216 -2.28 23.20 -16.12
C GLY A 216 -3.19 22.57 -17.16
N ASN A 217 -2.66 22.46 -18.38
CA ASN A 217 -3.33 21.88 -19.54
C ASN A 217 -2.95 20.41 -19.76
N THR A 218 -1.81 19.97 -19.21
CA THR A 218 -1.34 18.59 -19.29
C THR A 218 -1.45 17.89 -17.94
N LYS A 219 -1.40 16.56 -17.94
CA LYS A 219 -1.39 15.76 -16.69
C LYS A 219 -0.12 16.01 -15.87
N GLU A 220 0.99 16.29 -16.54
CA GLU A 220 2.28 16.63 -15.95
C GLU A 220 2.22 18.00 -15.25
N GLU A 221 1.64 19.02 -15.89
CA GLU A 221 1.44 20.34 -15.27
C GLU A 221 0.49 20.25 -14.07
N LYS A 222 -0.62 19.51 -14.20
CA LYS A 222 -1.55 19.25 -13.10
C LYS A 222 -0.90 18.51 -11.94
N ALA A 223 -0.04 17.53 -12.23
CA ALA A 223 0.69 16.80 -11.19
C ALA A 223 1.71 17.70 -10.48
N GLN A 224 2.34 18.64 -11.18
CA GLN A 224 3.19 19.66 -10.55
C GLN A 224 2.39 20.60 -9.65
N ASP A 225 1.21 21.07 -10.08
CA ASP A 225 0.33 21.89 -9.24
C ASP A 225 -0.13 21.11 -8.00
N LEU A 226 -0.50 19.84 -8.17
CA LEU A 226 -0.83 18.95 -7.05
C LEU A 226 0.31 18.88 -6.02
N LEU A 227 1.55 18.62 -6.45
CA LEU A 227 2.70 18.56 -5.54
C LEU A 227 2.91 19.91 -4.83
N LYS A 228 2.80 21.04 -5.52
CA LYS A 228 2.91 22.37 -4.90
C LYS A 228 1.85 22.60 -3.83
N ARG A 229 0.61 22.16 -4.05
CA ARG A 229 -0.48 22.34 -3.07
C ARG A 229 -0.31 21.44 -1.84
N LEU A 230 0.23 20.23 -2.02
CA LEU A 230 0.48 19.30 -0.91
C LEU A 230 1.72 19.69 -0.10
N TYR A 231 2.86 19.88 -0.78
CA TYR A 231 4.18 20.03 -0.18
C TYR A 231 4.69 21.48 -0.12
N GLY A 232 4.00 22.44 -0.74
CA GLY A 232 4.44 23.84 -0.74
C GLY A 232 5.78 24.02 -1.47
N GLU A 233 6.73 24.70 -0.84
CA GLU A 233 8.05 24.97 -1.41
C GLU A 233 8.89 23.71 -1.65
N GLU A 234 8.68 22.66 -0.84
CA GLU A 234 9.36 21.38 -0.98
C GLU A 234 9.09 20.71 -2.33
N ALA A 235 7.96 21.02 -2.99
CA ALA A 235 7.67 20.53 -4.33
C ALA A 235 8.74 20.92 -5.37
N ASN A 236 9.49 22.00 -5.14
CA ASN A 236 10.59 22.43 -6.03
C ASN A 236 11.81 21.50 -5.98
N GLU A 237 11.89 20.62 -4.99
CA GLU A 237 12.95 19.62 -4.86
C GLU A 237 12.67 18.35 -5.68
N TYR A 238 11.54 18.30 -6.39
CA TYR A 238 11.14 17.16 -7.20
C TYR A 238 11.14 17.50 -8.69
N LYS A 239 11.58 16.54 -9.51
CA LYS A 239 11.56 16.65 -10.97
C LYS A 239 10.88 15.44 -11.58
N ILE A 240 10.06 15.67 -12.61
CA ILE A 240 9.50 14.58 -13.41
C ILE A 240 10.67 13.86 -14.09
N LYS A 241 10.78 12.56 -13.81
CA LYS A 241 11.78 11.68 -14.40
C LYS A 241 11.22 10.91 -15.59
N LYS A 242 10.01 10.37 -15.45
CA LYS A 242 9.37 9.50 -16.43
C LYS A 242 7.85 9.61 -16.33
N VAL A 243 7.18 9.42 -17.47
CA VAL A 243 5.74 9.24 -17.56
C VAL A 243 5.51 7.87 -18.18
N ASN A 244 4.86 6.99 -17.45
CA ASN A 244 4.54 5.63 -17.87
C ASN A 244 3.07 5.58 -18.27
N GLU A 245 2.77 5.19 -19.50
CA GLU A 245 1.40 5.06 -19.99
C GLU A 245 1.17 3.64 -20.52
N LEU A 246 0.11 2.99 -20.03
CA LEU A 246 -0.31 1.73 -20.60
C LEU A 246 -0.98 1.95 -21.98
N PRO A 247 -0.79 1.00 -22.93
CA PRO A 247 -1.52 0.99 -24.18
C PRO A 247 -3.03 0.94 -23.95
N LYS A 248 -3.82 1.63 -24.78
CA LYS A 248 -5.29 1.63 -24.66
C LYS A 248 -5.92 0.25 -24.86
N ASP A 249 -5.21 -0.64 -25.54
CA ASP A 249 -5.66 -1.99 -25.90
C ASP A 249 -5.06 -3.08 -24.99
N ASP A 250 -4.41 -2.70 -23.89
CA ASP A 250 -3.80 -3.66 -22.97
C ASP A 250 -4.88 -4.55 -22.31
N PRO A 251 -4.82 -5.89 -22.48
CA PRO A 251 -5.81 -6.80 -21.92
C PRO A 251 -5.81 -6.81 -20.38
N ASN A 252 -4.70 -6.48 -19.73
CA ASN A 252 -4.61 -6.36 -18.26
C ASN A 252 -5.42 -5.15 -17.72
N TYR A 253 -5.92 -4.29 -18.62
CA TYR A 253 -6.70 -3.12 -18.28
C TYR A 253 -8.21 -3.35 -18.22
N LYS A 254 -8.71 -4.54 -18.60
CA LYS A 254 -10.16 -4.74 -18.80
C LYS A 254 -11.00 -4.65 -17.53
N ASP A 255 -10.43 -4.89 -16.35
CA ASP A 255 -11.16 -4.91 -15.07
C ASP A 255 -10.93 -3.68 -14.17
N HIS A 256 -9.99 -2.78 -14.53
CA HIS A 256 -9.61 -1.58 -13.75
C HIS A 256 -9.68 -0.26 -14.55
N LYS A 257 -10.50 -0.22 -15.61
CA LYS A 257 -10.49 0.82 -16.67
C LYS A 257 -10.59 2.27 -16.22
N ASP A 258 -11.16 2.53 -15.04
CA ASP A 258 -11.44 3.88 -14.58
C ASP A 258 -10.41 4.42 -13.59
N PHE A 259 -9.44 3.59 -13.16
CA PHE A 259 -8.64 3.89 -11.97
C PHE A 259 -7.26 4.48 -12.26
N ILE A 260 -6.34 3.72 -12.87
CA ILE A 260 -4.97 4.18 -13.17
C ILE A 260 -4.54 3.64 -14.52
N ARG A 261 -4.50 4.49 -15.56
CA ARG A 261 -3.96 4.19 -16.90
C ARG A 261 -2.44 4.33 -16.94
N GLY A 262 -1.88 5.19 -16.11
CA GLY A 262 -0.47 5.50 -16.13
C GLY A 262 -0.03 6.26 -14.90
N THR A 263 1.28 6.47 -14.82
CA THR A 263 1.94 7.08 -13.67
C THR A 263 2.94 8.15 -14.10
N ILE A 264 3.11 9.17 -13.27
CA ILE A 264 4.13 10.21 -13.41
C ILE A 264 5.07 10.06 -12.22
N VAL A 265 6.35 9.82 -12.51
CA VAL A 265 7.38 9.60 -11.49
C VAL A 265 8.14 10.90 -11.25
N PHE A 266 8.05 11.39 -10.02
CA PHE A 266 8.82 12.53 -9.52
C PHE A 266 10.00 12.02 -8.71
N MET A 267 11.21 12.32 -9.20
CA MET A 267 12.45 12.02 -8.49
C MET A 267 12.91 13.23 -7.68
N PRO A 268 13.28 13.03 -6.41
CA PRO A 268 13.85 14.10 -5.61
C PRO A 268 15.27 14.42 -6.06
N ILE A 269 15.67 15.67 -5.87
CA ILE A 269 17.04 16.14 -6.10
C ILE A 269 17.99 15.55 -5.05
N SER A 270 17.54 15.46 -3.79
CA SER A 270 18.28 14.82 -2.70
C SER A 270 18.02 13.30 -2.66
N SER A 271 19.05 12.52 -2.30
CA SER A 271 18.92 11.08 -2.03
C SER A 271 18.27 10.77 -0.68
N GLU A 272 18.15 11.76 0.20
CA GLU A 272 17.54 11.62 1.54
C GLU A 272 16.01 11.60 1.48
N LYS A 273 15.43 11.94 0.32
CA LYS A 273 13.98 11.95 0.10
C LYS A 273 13.56 10.79 -0.78
N ASN A 274 12.34 10.35 -0.55
CA ASN A 274 11.71 9.31 -1.35
C ASN A 274 11.09 9.89 -2.63
N PRO A 275 11.13 9.15 -3.75
CA PRO A 275 10.33 9.41 -4.93
C PRO A 275 8.83 9.54 -4.66
N ILE A 276 8.13 10.30 -5.53
CA ILE A 276 6.67 10.42 -5.51
C ILE A 276 6.12 9.92 -6.83
N LEU A 277 5.12 9.05 -6.77
CA LEU A 277 4.41 8.53 -7.93
C LEU A 277 3.00 9.11 -7.94
N VAL A 278 2.57 9.65 -9.08
CA VAL A 278 1.23 10.20 -9.29
C VAL A 278 0.50 9.40 -10.36
N GLY A 279 -0.64 8.81 -10.02
CA GLY A 279 -1.48 8.03 -10.94
C GLY A 279 -2.50 8.88 -11.68
N PHE A 280 -2.81 8.52 -12.93
CA PHE A 280 -3.88 9.15 -13.71
C PHE A 280 -4.69 8.14 -14.51
N ASN A 281 -5.98 8.44 -14.74
CA ASN A 281 -6.92 7.56 -15.44
C ASN A 281 -6.94 7.78 -16.97
N ILE A 282 -7.86 7.11 -17.67
CA ILE A 282 -8.03 7.23 -19.14
C ILE A 282 -8.39 8.64 -19.64
N LYS A 283 -8.96 9.48 -18.76
CA LYS A 283 -9.30 10.88 -19.03
C LYS A 283 -8.16 11.84 -18.68
N ASN A 284 -7.00 11.30 -18.27
CA ASN A 284 -5.86 12.05 -17.74
C ASN A 284 -6.20 12.86 -16.46
N GLU A 285 -7.18 12.40 -15.69
CA GLU A 285 -7.49 12.93 -14.38
C GLU A 285 -6.59 12.24 -13.35
N LEU A 286 -6.05 13.00 -12.40
CA LEU A 286 -5.20 12.44 -11.35
C LEU A 286 -6.07 11.74 -10.31
N THR A 287 -5.68 10.51 -9.97
CA THR A 287 -6.45 9.63 -9.07
C THR A 287 -5.66 9.23 -7.83
N MET A 288 -4.33 9.26 -7.86
CA MET A 288 -3.51 8.75 -6.78
C MET A 288 -2.21 9.56 -6.63
N SER A 289 -1.70 9.67 -5.41
CA SER A 289 -0.30 10.01 -5.14
C SER A 289 0.26 9.10 -4.06
N GLN A 290 1.53 8.69 -4.20
CA GLN A 290 2.20 7.85 -3.22
C GLN A 290 3.68 8.21 -3.12
N GLU A 291 4.19 8.33 -1.90
CA GLU A 291 5.62 8.32 -1.60
C GLU A 291 6.12 6.87 -1.67
N THR A 292 7.16 6.61 -2.46
CA THR A 292 7.65 5.26 -2.77
C THR A 292 9.17 5.20 -2.70
N THR A 293 9.76 4.01 -2.81
CA THR A 293 11.22 3.81 -2.79
C THR A 293 11.80 3.76 -4.20
N ARG A 294 13.11 3.94 -4.32
CA ARG A 294 13.80 3.77 -5.61
C ARG A 294 13.74 2.32 -6.07
N ASP A 295 13.98 1.39 -5.15
CA ASP A 295 13.96 -0.05 -5.40
C ASP A 295 12.62 -0.47 -6.00
N PHE A 296 11.50 -0.02 -5.40
CA PHE A 296 10.16 -0.25 -5.96
C PHE A 296 10.03 0.24 -7.41
N LEU A 297 10.55 1.44 -7.70
CA LEU A 297 10.47 1.96 -9.07
C LEU A 297 11.36 1.18 -10.05
N GLU A 298 12.49 0.65 -9.60
CA GLU A 298 13.40 -0.16 -10.43
C GLU A 298 12.79 -1.54 -10.70
N ASP A 299 12.30 -2.22 -9.67
CA ASP A 299 11.70 -3.56 -9.75
C ASP A 299 10.48 -3.59 -10.69
N PHE A 300 9.69 -2.51 -10.70
CA PHE A 300 8.52 -2.37 -11.56
C PHE A 300 8.81 -1.68 -12.91
N GLY A 301 10.07 -1.40 -13.24
CA GLY A 301 10.47 -0.80 -14.52
C GLY A 301 9.94 0.64 -14.74
N LEU A 302 9.64 1.35 -13.66
CA LEU A 302 9.09 2.70 -13.66
C LEU A 302 10.16 3.79 -13.74
N LEU A 303 11.45 3.43 -13.68
CA LEU A 303 12.61 4.31 -13.90
C LEU A 303 13.25 4.18 -15.29
#